data_AF-A0A1V4AXH1-F1
#
_entry.id   AF-A0A1V4AXH1-F1
#
_cell.length_a   1.000
_cell.length_b   1.000
_cell.length_c   1.000
_cell.angle_alpha   90.00
_cell.angle_beta   90.00
_cell.angle_gamma   90.00
#
_symmetry.space_group_name_H-M   'P 1'
#
loop_
_entity.id
_entity.type
_entity.pdbx_description
1 polymer ?
#
loop_
_entity_poly.entity_id
_entity_poly.type
_entity_poly.pdbx_seq_one_letter_code
_entity_poly.pdbx_strand_id
1 'polypeptide(L)' 'MKRHVTWCCVIACCIGCVQFIGCGGGGAEIKQTTTHASLGQELQDLDAAYQKKIITEKEYKNAKEKLLKKYAK' A
#
# COMPACT_ATOMS: atom_id res chain seq x y z
N MET A 1 26.80 5.71 -28.94
CA MET A 1 27.27 4.32 -28.72
C MET A 1 27.63 4.06 -27.24
N LYS A 2 26.75 4.40 -26.27
CA LYS A 2 27.07 4.29 -24.83
C LYS A 2 25.97 3.63 -23.98
N ARG A 3 24.90 3.12 -24.61
CA ARG A 3 23.76 2.49 -23.92
C ARG A 3 23.70 0.96 -24.02
N HIS A 4 24.56 0.33 -24.82
CA HIS A 4 24.61 -1.13 -24.96
C HIS A 4 25.62 -1.81 -24.00
N VAL A 5 26.61 -1.08 -23.48
CA VAL A 5 27.60 -1.64 -22.53
C VAL A 5 27.02 -1.77 -21.12
N THR A 6 26.12 -0.87 -20.72
CA THR A 6 25.46 -0.90 -19.40
C THR A 6 24.47 -2.06 -19.26
N TRP A 7 23.88 -2.54 -20.36
CA TRP A 7 22.92 -3.65 -20.36
C TRP A 7 23.58 -5.04 -20.36
N CYS A 8 24.84 -5.17 -20.77
CA CYS A 8 25.58 -6.44 -20.65
C CYS A 8 26.17 -6.69 -19.25
N CYS A 9 26.54 -5.64 -18.50
CA CYS A 9 27.16 -5.82 -17.18
C CYS A 9 26.20 -6.30 -16.08
N VAL A 10 24.90 -6.01 -16.20
CA VAL A 10 23.90 -6.39 -15.16
C VAL A 10 23.56 -7.88 -15.22
N ILE A 11 23.73 -8.52 -16.38
CA ILE A 11 23.28 -9.90 -16.61
C ILE A 11 24.38 -10.93 -16.30
N ALA A 12 25.65 -10.54 -16.26
CA ALA A 12 26.78 -11.46 -16.21
C ALA A 12 27.56 -11.53 -14.87
N CYS A 13 27.22 -10.75 -13.85
CA CYS A 13 28.04 -10.64 -12.62
C CYS A 13 27.23 -10.67 -11.31
N CYS A 14 26.25 -11.57 -11.19
CA CYS A 14 25.49 -11.75 -9.94
C CYS A 14 25.42 -13.23 -9.51
N ILE A 15 26.39 -14.03 -9.94
CA ILE A 15 26.71 -15.35 -9.38
C ILE A 15 27.92 -15.14 -8.46
N GLY A 16 27.74 -15.20 -7.14
CA GLY A 16 28.87 -15.29 -6.19
C GLY A 16 28.83 -14.33 -5.01
N CYS A 17 28.01 -14.67 -4.02
CA CYS A 17 28.23 -14.57 -2.57
C CYS A 17 28.98 -13.38 -1.94
N VAL A 18 28.30 -12.82 -0.93
CA VAL A 18 28.85 -12.48 0.40
C VAL A 18 29.71 -11.21 0.47
N GLN A 19 29.10 -10.10 0.87
CA GLN A 19 29.58 -9.35 2.04
C GLN A 19 28.44 -8.62 2.74
N PHE A 20 28.25 -9.07 3.97
CA PHE A 20 27.30 -8.65 4.98
C PHE A 20 27.87 -7.40 5.68
N ILE A 21 27.52 -6.18 5.26
CA ILE A 21 27.77 -4.98 6.07
C ILE A 21 26.55 -4.06 5.95
N GLY A 22 25.70 -4.12 6.96
CA GLY A 22 24.53 -3.25 7.08
C GLY A 22 23.55 -3.69 8.17
N CYS A 23 24.07 -4.11 9.32
CA CYS A 23 23.32 -4.11 10.58
C CYS A 23 22.95 -2.66 10.90
N GLY A 24 21.66 -2.35 11.03
CA GLY A 24 21.24 -0.96 11.24
C GLY A 24 19.75 -0.77 11.41
N GLY A 25 19.23 -1.19 12.57
CA GLY A 25 18.25 -0.37 13.29
C GLY A 25 16.78 -0.63 13.05
N GLY A 26 16.13 -1.13 14.11
CA GLY A 26 14.75 -0.78 14.42
C GLY A 26 13.73 -1.75 13.86
N GLY A 27 13.30 -2.68 14.71
CA GLY A 27 12.01 -3.32 14.56
C GLY A 27 10.91 -2.26 14.56
N ALA A 28 10.61 -1.71 13.39
CA ALA A 28 9.32 -1.12 13.14
C ALA A 28 8.36 -2.30 13.04
N GLU A 29 7.69 -2.60 14.15
CA GLU A 29 6.45 -3.36 14.12
C GLU A 29 5.48 -2.53 13.26
N ILE A 30 5.48 -2.78 11.94
CA ILE A 30 4.54 -2.14 11.00
C ILE A 30 3.18 -2.79 11.22
N LYS A 31 2.53 -2.42 12.33
CA LYS A 31 1.14 -2.77 12.61
C LYS A 31 0.18 -1.60 12.37
N GLN A 32 0.69 -0.40 12.09
CA GLN A 32 -0.15 0.80 12.12
C GLN A 32 -0.39 1.47 10.74
N THR A 33 0.39 1.15 9.70
CA THR A 33 0.27 1.83 8.40
C THR A 33 -0.74 1.17 7.45
N THR A 34 -0.88 -0.16 7.48
CA THR A 34 -1.78 -0.89 6.56
C THR A 34 -3.25 -0.47 6.73
N THR A 35 -3.66 -0.25 7.98
CA THR A 35 -5.01 0.13 8.40
C THR A 35 -5.47 1.47 7.81
N HIS A 36 -4.57 2.43 7.65
CA HIS A 36 -4.92 3.75 7.09
C HIS A 36 -5.10 3.72 5.57
N ALA A 37 -4.27 2.94 4.87
CA ALA A 37 -4.41 2.75 3.43
C ALA A 37 -5.71 1.99 3.08
N SER A 38 -6.05 0.95 3.85
CA SER A 38 -7.28 0.18 3.65
C SER A 38 -8.55 1.01 3.90
N LEU A 39 -8.57 1.84 4.96
CA LEU A 39 -9.69 2.74 5.24
C LEU A 39 -9.94 3.71 4.09
N GLY A 40 -8.88 4.31 3.53
CA GLY A 40 -9.01 5.24 2.41
C GLY A 40 -9.64 4.59 1.18
N GLN A 41 -9.23 3.35 0.87
CA GLN A 41 -9.78 2.58 -0.24
C GLN A 41 -11.26 2.19 0.00
N GLU A 42 -11.61 1.75 1.21
CA GLU A 42 -13.01 1.42 1.55
C GLU A 42 -13.93 2.64 1.49
N LEU A 43 -13.46 3.82 1.90
CA LEU A 43 -14.23 5.06 1.80
C LEU A 43 -14.43 5.50 0.34
N GLN A 44 -13.42 5.35 -0.51
CA GLN A 44 -13.54 5.65 -1.94
C GLN A 44 -14.52 4.72 -2.65
N ASP A 45 -14.49 3.42 -2.33
CA ASP A 45 -15.41 2.45 -2.92
C ASP A 45 -16.86 2.73 -2.51
N LEU A 46 -17.08 3.06 -1.23
CA LEU A 46 -18.38 3.47 -0.71
C LEU A 46 -18.91 4.74 -1.40
N ASP A 47 -18.05 5.73 -1.65
CA ASP A 47 -18.41 6.95 -2.37
C ASP A 47 -18.76 6.66 -3.83
N ALA A 48 -17.96 5.83 -4.51
CA ALA A 48 -18.24 5.40 -5.87
C ALA A 48 -19.58 4.67 -5.98
N ALA A 49 -19.95 3.83 -5.01
CA ALA A 49 -21.24 3.17 -4.97
C ALA A 49 -22.41 4.16 -4.82
N TYR A 50 -22.23 5.21 -4.02
CA TYR A 50 -23.22 6.28 -3.88
C TYR A 50 -23.37 7.12 -5.16
N GLN A 51 -22.25 7.50 -5.78
CA GLN A 51 -22.24 8.24 -7.07
C GLN A 51 -22.93 7.44 -8.18
N LYS A 52 -22.70 6.12 -8.21
CA LYS A 52 -23.37 5.20 -9.14
C LYS A 52 -24.84 4.94 -8.79
N LYS A 53 -25.36 5.55 -7.71
CA LYS A 53 -26.71 5.35 -7.16
C LYS A 53 -27.03 3.88 -6.85
N ILE A 54 -26.01 3.08 -6.56
CA ILE A 54 -26.15 1.66 -6.16
C ILE A 54 -26.69 1.60 -4.73
N ILE A 55 -26.27 2.55 -3.89
CA ILE A 55 -26.72 2.70 -2.50
C ILE A 55 -27.42 4.04 -2.31
N THR A 56 -28.32 4.09 -1.34
CA THR A 56 -29.01 5.33 -0.96
C THR A 56 -28.15 6.19 -0.03
N GLU A 57 -28.49 7.47 0.11
CA GLU A 57 -27.76 8.39 1.02
C GLU A 57 -27.75 7.88 2.47
N LYS A 58 -28.86 7.27 2.90
CA LYS A 58 -28.98 6.68 4.26
C LYS A 58 -27.99 5.54 4.46
N GLU A 59 -27.85 4.67 3.46
CA GLU A 59 -26.91 3.54 3.51
C GLU A 59 -25.46 4.02 3.44
N TYR A 60 -25.17 5.01 2.59
CA TYR A 60 -23.86 5.65 2.52
C TYR A 60 -23.44 6.21 3.89
N LYS A 61 -24.30 7.01 4.53
CA LYS A 61 -24.01 7.62 5.84
C LYS A 61 -23.77 6.55 6.91
N ASN A 62 -24.63 5.54 6.98
CA ASN A 62 -24.52 4.47 7.98
C ASN A 62 -23.25 3.63 7.77
N ALA A 63 -22.91 3.29 6.53
CA ALA A 63 -21.69 2.55 6.20
C ALA A 63 -20.42 3.37 6.50
N LYS A 64 -20.42 4.67 6.16
CA LYS A 64 -19.31 5.59 6.45
C LYS A 64 -19.06 5.72 7.95
N GLU A 65 -20.11 5.89 8.74
CA GLU A 65 -19.99 5.93 10.21
C GLU A 65 -19.46 4.62 10.78
N LYS A 66 -19.93 3.47 10.29
CA LYS A 66 -19.45 2.15 10.72
C LYS A 66 -17.97 1.94 10.40
N LEU A 67 -17.53 2.34 9.21
CA LEU A 67 -16.13 2.29 8.81
C LEU A 67 -15.29 3.17 9.74
N LEU A 68 -15.65 4.45 9.90
CA LEU A 68 -14.91 5.34 10.78
C LEU A 68 -14.84 4.83 12.22
N LYS A 69 -15.93 4.27 12.77
CA LYS A 69 -15.93 3.67 14.12
C LYS A 69 -15.05 2.43 14.24
N LYS A 70 -14.95 1.60 13.20
CA LYS A 70 -14.06 0.43 13.18
C LYS A 70 -12.60 0.84 13.24
N TYR A 71 -12.26 1.95 12.58
CA TYR A 71 -10.89 2.41 12.40
C TYR A 71 -10.44 3.47 13.42
N ALA A 72 -11.39 4.14 14.10
CA ALA A 72 -11.12 5.08 15.19
C ALA A 72 -10.87 4.40 16.56
N LYS A 73 -10.86 3.06 16.60
CA LYS A 73 -10.61 2.26 17.81
C LYS A 73 -9.20 1.71 17.79
#